data_AF-A0A0F9CDM9-F1
#
_entry.id   AF-A0A0F9CDM9-F1
#
_cell.length_a   1.000
_cell.length_b   1.000
_cell.length_c   1.000
_cell.angle_alpha   90.00
_cell.angle_beta   90.00
_cell.angle_gamma   90.00
#
_symmetry.space_group_name_H-M   'P 1'
#
loop_
_entity.id
_entity.type
_entity.pdbx_description
1 polymer ?
#
loop_
_entity_poly.entity_id
_entity_poly.type
_entity_poly.pdbx_seq_one_letter_code
_entity_poly.pdbx_strand_id
1 'polypeptide(L)'
;MEKASPSDLRKLPRVRQLIKNVRNFRSGSIPNKAGTRKRKSGDALAETPTKYHVTLVPDAPFLVIPEVTSELREYVPIGWLKPPAIPSNLVKVLTNARIEHFALLTSRMHMAWLRVIGGRLESRYRYSISVVYNNFPLPSRKIPPLIGRLAMQVLEARSAYSESTL
;
A
#
# COMPACT_ATOMS: atom_id res chain seq x y z
N MET A 1 5.83 -17.18 5.51
CA MET A 1 6.34 -17.68 6.80
C MET A 1 5.24 -17.92 7.82
N GLU A 2 4.18 -17.10 7.88
CA GLU A 2 3.08 -17.31 8.85
C GLU A 2 2.38 -18.67 8.77
N LYS A 3 2.32 -19.28 7.57
CA LYS A 3 1.71 -20.61 7.37
C LYS A 3 2.72 -21.77 7.42
N ALA A 4 4.01 -21.51 7.71
CA ALA A 4 5.03 -22.55 7.74
C ALA A 4 5.05 -23.25 9.10
N SER A 5 5.12 -24.59 9.10
CA SER A 5 5.19 -25.34 10.36
C SER A 5 6.58 -25.18 11.02
N PRO A 6 6.70 -25.41 12.34
CA PRO A 6 8.01 -25.45 13.00
C PRO A 6 8.96 -26.48 12.38
N SER A 7 8.43 -27.58 11.82
CA SER A 7 9.23 -28.60 11.15
C SER A 7 9.84 -28.10 9.84
N ASP A 8 9.12 -27.26 9.09
CA ASP A 8 9.61 -26.64 7.86
C ASP A 8 10.71 -25.61 8.16
N LEU A 9 10.50 -24.81 9.21
CA LEU A 9 11.47 -23.80 9.63
C LEU A 9 12.77 -24.42 10.16
N ARG A 10 12.72 -25.60 10.79
CA ARG A 10 13.93 -26.32 11.25
C ARG A 10 14.87 -26.66 10.11
N LYS A 11 14.33 -26.98 8.93
CA LYS A 11 15.09 -27.32 7.72
C LYS A 11 15.76 -26.11 7.06
N LEU A 12 15.43 -24.88 7.47
CA LEU A 12 15.89 -23.64 6.84
C LEU A 12 16.75 -22.80 7.81
N PRO A 13 18.05 -23.12 7.99
CA PRO A 13 18.91 -22.47 8.99
C PRO A 13 19.06 -20.95 8.76
N ARG A 14 19.18 -20.51 7.50
CA ARG A 14 19.25 -19.08 7.17
C ARG A 14 17.97 -18.32 7.54
N VAL A 15 16.81 -18.93 7.33
CA VAL A 15 15.51 -18.34 7.69
C VAL A 15 15.38 -18.21 9.21
N ARG A 16 15.79 -19.23 9.97
CA ARG A 16 15.82 -19.16 11.43
C ARG A 16 16.71 -18.03 11.94
N GLN A 17 17.87 -17.83 11.32
CA GLN A 17 18.75 -16.73 11.68
C GLN A 17 18.09 -15.37 11.42
N LEU A 18 17.40 -15.20 10.31
CA LEU A 18 16.64 -13.98 10.02
C LEU A 18 15.53 -13.74 11.05
N ILE A 19 14.77 -14.76 11.43
CA ILE A 19 13.73 -14.68 12.45
C ILE A 19 14.32 -14.24 13.80
N LYS A 20 15.48 -14.82 14.19
CA LYS A 20 16.20 -14.43 15.41
C LYS A 20 16.65 -12.97 15.35
N ASN A 21 17.17 -12.51 14.21
CA ASN A 21 17.58 -11.13 14.03
C ASN A 21 16.38 -10.16 14.12
N VAL A 22 15.24 -10.51 13.53
CA VAL A 22 14.01 -9.71 13.63
C VAL A 22 13.53 -9.62 15.08
N ARG A 23 13.52 -10.74 15.82
CA ARG A 23 13.19 -10.76 17.26
C ARG A 23 14.12 -9.81 18.03
N ASN A 24 15.43 -10.01 17.89
CA ASN A 24 16.44 -9.24 18.62
C ASN A 24 16.39 -7.74 18.28
N PHE A 25 16.09 -7.40 17.03
CA PHE A 25 15.88 -6.01 16.62
C PHE A 25 14.61 -5.41 17.26
N ARG A 26 13.50 -6.18 17.30
CA ARG A 26 12.23 -5.74 17.87
C ARG A 26 12.28 -5.60 19.40
N SER A 27 13.00 -6.48 20.10
CA SER A 27 13.25 -6.42 21.55
C SER A 27 14.31 -5.37 21.95
N GLY A 28 14.91 -4.68 20.98
CA GLY A 28 15.96 -3.68 21.23
C GLY A 28 17.32 -4.26 21.61
N SER A 29 17.50 -5.59 21.51
CA SER A 29 18.78 -6.27 21.78
C SER A 29 19.85 -5.94 20.73
N ILE A 30 19.46 -5.53 19.53
CA ILE A 30 20.36 -5.05 18.46
C ILE A 30 19.90 -3.64 18.05
N PRO A 31 20.83 -2.67 17.89
CA PRO A 31 20.50 -1.31 17.45
C PRO A 31 20.01 -1.28 16.00
N ASN A 32 19.29 -0.22 15.63
CA ASN A 32 18.99 0.04 14.23
C ASN A 32 20.23 0.54 13.47
N LYS A 33 20.10 0.72 12.15
CA LYS A 33 21.19 1.24 11.29
C LYS A 33 21.76 2.59 11.74
N ALA A 34 20.99 3.40 12.47
CA ALA A 34 21.42 4.68 13.03
C ALA A 34 22.02 4.55 14.44
N GLY A 35 22.35 3.33 14.90
CA GLY A 35 22.94 3.08 16.21
C GLY A 35 21.98 3.24 17.39
N THR A 36 20.71 3.57 17.15
CA THR A 36 19.73 3.80 18.22
C THR A 36 19.01 2.50 18.60
N ARG A 37 18.94 2.22 19.90
CA ARG A 37 18.13 1.10 20.44
C ARG A 37 16.67 1.53 20.51
N LYS A 38 15.76 0.67 20.05
CA LYS A 38 14.33 0.95 20.00
C LYS A 38 13.72 0.93 21.41
N ARG A 39 12.77 1.83 21.71
CA ARG A 39 12.00 1.86 22.97
C ARG A 39 11.09 0.61 23.10
N LYS A 40 10.76 0.23 24.36
CA LYS A 40 9.97 -0.96 24.81
C LYS A 40 8.65 -1.28 24.06
N SER A 41 8.12 -0.40 23.22
CA SER A 41 6.89 -0.67 22.46
C SER A 41 7.03 -1.77 21.40
N GLY A 42 8.24 -2.30 21.18
CA GLY A 42 8.52 -3.42 20.28
C GLY A 42 8.42 -4.83 20.90
N ASP A 43 8.28 -4.95 22.22
CA ASP A 43 8.43 -6.25 22.91
C ASP A 43 7.32 -7.23 22.54
N ALA A 44 6.07 -6.78 22.46
CA ALA A 44 4.95 -7.62 22.02
C ALA A 44 5.11 -8.14 20.57
N LEU A 45 5.81 -7.38 19.71
CA LEU A 45 6.12 -7.79 18.35
C LEU A 45 7.35 -8.70 18.26
N ALA A 46 8.23 -8.69 19.26
CA ALA A 46 9.38 -9.58 19.33
C ALA A 46 8.95 -11.03 19.59
N GLU A 47 7.82 -11.24 20.27
CA GLU A 47 7.20 -12.55 20.49
C GLU A 47 6.61 -13.15 19.20
N THR A 48 6.28 -12.31 18.21
CA THR A 48 5.74 -12.73 16.91
C THR A 48 6.67 -12.32 15.74
N PRO A 49 7.93 -12.77 15.72
CA PRO A 49 8.95 -12.29 14.76
C PRO A 49 8.71 -12.74 13.32
N THR A 50 7.81 -13.71 13.11
CA THR A 50 7.41 -14.21 11.79
C THR A 50 6.22 -13.45 11.20
N LYS A 51 5.56 -12.59 11.99
CA LYS A 51 4.41 -11.78 11.57
C LYS A 51 4.83 -10.36 11.21
N TYR A 52 4.16 -9.77 10.22
CA TYR A 52 4.28 -8.34 9.94
C TYR A 52 3.61 -7.52 11.05
N HIS A 53 4.07 -6.28 11.28
CA HIS A 53 3.45 -5.40 12.27
C HIS A 53 2.06 -4.93 11.82
N VAL A 54 1.89 -4.66 10.53
CA VAL A 54 0.61 -4.34 9.91
C VAL A 54 0.23 -5.51 9.02
N THR A 55 -0.89 -6.15 9.32
CA THR A 55 -1.27 -7.47 8.78
C THR A 55 -2.26 -7.39 7.63
N LEU A 56 -2.42 -6.25 6.97
CA LEU A 56 -3.28 -6.18 5.79
C LEU A 56 -2.57 -6.83 4.60
N VAL A 57 -2.67 -8.15 4.51
CA VAL A 57 -2.19 -8.96 3.39
C VAL A 57 -3.42 -9.48 2.65
N PRO A 58 -3.79 -8.86 1.52
CA PRO A 58 -4.93 -9.32 0.74
C PRO A 58 -4.73 -10.74 0.20
N ASP A 59 -5.79 -11.54 0.21
CA ASP A 59 -5.86 -12.88 -0.37
C ASP A 59 -6.55 -12.91 -1.75
N ALA A 60 -7.05 -11.76 -2.20
CA ALA A 60 -7.66 -11.52 -3.50
C ALA A 60 -7.06 -10.27 -4.18
N PRO A 61 -7.28 -10.05 -5.49
CA PRO A 61 -6.85 -8.83 -6.18
C PRO A 61 -7.31 -7.56 -5.45
N PHE A 62 -6.43 -6.57 -5.38
CA PHE A 62 -6.63 -5.35 -4.62
C PHE A 62 -6.09 -4.13 -5.36
N LEU A 63 -6.74 -2.99 -5.15
CA LEU A 63 -6.30 -1.72 -5.72
C LEU A 63 -5.30 -1.05 -4.78
N VAL A 64 -4.22 -0.55 -5.34
CA VAL A 64 -3.10 0.06 -4.63
C VAL A 64 -3.03 1.54 -4.96
N ILE A 65 -3.01 2.36 -3.91
CA ILE A 65 -2.84 3.81 -3.99
C ILE A 65 -1.54 4.17 -3.27
N PRO A 66 -0.49 4.63 -3.97
CA PRO A 66 0.74 5.06 -3.32
C PRO A 66 0.51 6.17 -2.29
N GLU A 67 1.16 6.08 -1.13
CA GLU A 67 1.04 7.09 -0.08
C GLU A 67 1.77 8.38 -0.47
N VAL A 68 2.95 8.28 -1.09
CA VAL A 68 3.73 9.45 -1.49
C VAL A 68 4.07 9.35 -2.97
N THR A 69 3.76 10.40 -3.74
CA THR A 69 4.06 10.47 -5.18
C THR A 69 4.54 11.86 -5.58
N SER A 70 5.34 11.94 -6.64
CA SER A 70 5.73 13.24 -7.21
C SER A 70 4.50 14.07 -7.59
N GLU A 71 4.59 15.35 -7.25
CA GLU A 71 3.65 16.40 -7.56
C GLU A 71 3.59 16.76 -9.04
N LEU A 72 4.67 16.46 -9.79
CA LEU A 72 4.77 16.68 -11.23
C LEU A 72 3.82 15.79 -12.03
N ARG A 73 3.31 14.72 -11.42
CA ARG A 73 2.35 13.83 -12.08
C ARG A 73 0.95 14.44 -12.07
N GLU A 74 0.30 14.41 -13.24
CA GLU A 74 -1.11 14.80 -13.35
C GLU A 74 -2.05 13.83 -12.62
N TYR A 75 -1.67 12.56 -12.52
CA TYR A 75 -2.44 11.51 -11.86
C TYR A 75 -1.54 10.68 -10.95
N VAL A 76 -2.06 10.29 -9.77
CA VAL A 76 -1.40 9.28 -8.94
C VAL A 76 -1.40 7.95 -9.71
N PRO A 77 -0.25 7.23 -9.80
CA PRO A 77 -0.18 5.92 -10.43
C PRO A 77 -0.84 4.86 -9.54
N ILE A 78 -2.16 4.79 -9.64
CA ILE A 78 -3.02 3.80 -8.99
C ILE A 78 -3.12 2.57 -9.91
N GLY A 79 -3.15 1.37 -9.35
CA GLY A 79 -3.27 0.13 -10.12
C GLY A 79 -3.65 -1.07 -9.27
N TRP A 80 -4.10 -2.14 -9.93
CA TRP A 80 -4.38 -3.41 -9.26
C TRP A 80 -3.10 -4.22 -9.09
N LEU A 81 -2.94 -4.80 -7.90
CA LEU A 81 -2.03 -5.90 -7.65
C LEU A 81 -2.85 -7.14 -7.28
N LYS A 82 -2.20 -8.30 -7.35
CA LYS A 82 -2.78 -9.58 -6.93
C LYS A 82 -1.80 -10.34 -6.04
N PRO A 83 -2.28 -11.25 -5.18
CA PRO A 83 -1.43 -12.20 -4.50
C PRO A 83 -0.49 -12.89 -5.51
N PRO A 84 0.78 -13.15 -5.14
CA PRO A 84 1.35 -13.07 -3.79
C PRO A 84 1.96 -11.70 -3.42
N ALA A 85 1.62 -10.61 -4.12
CA ALA A 85 2.17 -9.29 -3.81
C ALA A 85 1.78 -8.83 -2.40
N ILE A 86 2.77 -8.38 -1.62
CA ILE A 86 2.56 -7.89 -0.24
C ILE A 86 2.67 -6.36 -0.25
N PRO A 87 1.59 -5.61 0.05
CA PRO A 87 1.64 -4.17 0.11
C PRO A 87 2.50 -3.69 1.29
N SER A 88 3.37 -2.71 1.04
CA SER A 88 4.12 -2.05 2.12
C SER A 88 3.25 -1.01 2.83
N ASN A 89 3.76 -0.43 3.92
CA ASN A 89 3.10 0.68 4.59
C ASN A 89 3.05 1.98 3.75
N LEU A 90 3.82 2.06 2.66
CA LEU A 90 3.86 3.22 1.75
C LEU A 90 2.78 3.17 0.68
N VAL A 91 1.82 2.26 0.79
CA VAL A 91 0.64 2.21 -0.06
C VAL A 91 -0.61 2.06 0.78
N LYS A 92 -1.72 2.59 0.26
CA LYS A 92 -3.07 2.29 0.74
C LYS A 92 -3.66 1.20 -0.13
N VAL A 93 -4.44 0.33 0.49
CA VAL A 93 -5.00 -0.86 -0.13
C VAL A 93 -6.51 -0.76 -0.06
N LEU A 94 -7.16 -0.96 -1.21
CA LEU A 94 -8.60 -1.11 -1.32
C LEU A 94 -8.91 -2.53 -1.79
N THR A 95 -9.43 -3.34 -0.88
CA THR A 95 -9.92 -4.69 -1.17
C THR A 95 -11.29 -4.62 -1.85
N ASN A 96 -11.66 -5.64 -2.64
CA ASN A 96 -12.93 -5.68 -3.37
C ASN A 96 -13.15 -4.44 -4.26
N ALA A 97 -12.07 -3.92 -4.81
CA ALA A 97 -12.11 -2.73 -5.64
C ALA A 97 -12.76 -3.02 -7.00
N ARG A 98 -13.88 -2.36 -7.27
CA ARG A 98 -14.53 -2.31 -8.59
C ARG A 98 -13.92 -1.24 -9.49
N ILE A 99 -14.19 -1.33 -10.79
CA ILE A 99 -13.66 -0.39 -11.80
C ILE A 99 -14.06 1.07 -11.52
N GLU A 100 -15.23 1.28 -10.91
CA GLU A 100 -15.73 2.61 -10.54
C GLU A 100 -14.88 3.26 -9.45
N HIS A 101 -14.29 2.47 -8.53
CA HIS A 101 -13.36 3.03 -7.54
C HIS A 101 -12.10 3.56 -8.22
N PHE A 102 -11.53 2.80 -9.15
CA PHE A 102 -10.38 3.28 -9.93
C PHE A 102 -10.74 4.53 -10.71
N ALA A 103 -11.86 4.51 -11.43
CA ALA A 103 -12.33 5.64 -12.22
C ALA A 103 -12.50 6.92 -11.39
N LEU A 104 -13.07 6.80 -10.19
CA LEU A 104 -13.20 7.89 -9.23
C LEU A 104 -11.82 8.39 -8.79
N LEU A 105 -10.97 7.50 -8.33
CA LEU A 105 -9.67 7.82 -7.75
C LEU A 105 -8.67 8.38 -8.77
N THR A 106 -8.81 8.01 -10.04
CA THR A 106 -8.03 8.57 -11.15
C THR A 106 -8.76 9.69 -11.88
N SER A 107 -9.90 10.16 -11.38
CA SER A 107 -10.61 11.28 -12.00
C SER A 107 -9.85 12.59 -11.78
N ARG A 108 -9.98 13.54 -12.72
CA ARG A 108 -9.41 14.88 -12.57
C ARG A 108 -9.95 15.60 -11.32
N MET A 109 -11.20 15.32 -10.94
CA MET A 109 -11.82 15.90 -9.74
C MET A 109 -11.18 15.36 -8.46
N HIS A 110 -10.98 14.04 -8.35
CA HIS A 110 -10.30 13.46 -7.20
C HIS A 110 -8.84 13.90 -7.11
N MET A 111 -8.15 14.02 -8.24
CA MET A 111 -6.79 14.56 -8.28
C MET A 111 -6.74 16.04 -7.88
N ALA A 112 -7.73 16.86 -8.26
CA ALA A 112 -7.84 18.24 -7.79
C ALA A 112 -8.08 18.30 -6.27
N TRP A 113 -8.97 17.45 -5.76
CA TRP A 113 -9.22 17.33 -4.32
C TRP A 113 -7.96 16.94 -3.55
N LEU A 114 -7.23 15.92 -4.01
CA LEU A 114 -5.97 15.50 -3.43
C LEU A 114 -4.94 16.63 -3.39
N ARG A 115 -4.84 17.46 -4.45
CA ARG A 115 -3.90 18.58 -4.51
C ARG A 115 -4.16 19.65 -3.45
N VAL A 116 -5.44 19.92 -3.18
CA VAL A 116 -5.89 21.02 -2.31
C VAL A 116 -6.02 20.57 -0.85
N ILE A 117 -6.58 19.38 -0.61
CA ILE A 117 -6.94 18.89 0.73
C ILE A 117 -5.93 17.86 1.26
N GLY A 118 -5.23 17.17 0.36
CA GLY A 118 -4.25 16.16 0.75
C GLY A 118 -3.05 16.75 1.49
N GLY A 119 -2.44 15.92 2.33
CA GLY A 119 -1.17 16.26 2.96
C GLY A 119 -0.05 16.32 1.92
N ARG A 120 1.13 16.79 2.37
CA ARG A 120 2.35 16.80 1.57
C ARG A 120 3.54 16.23 2.32
N LEU A 121 4.51 15.71 1.57
CA LEU A 121 5.88 15.51 2.03
C LEU A 121 6.75 16.47 1.23
N GLU A 122 7.15 17.57 1.87
CA GLU A 122 7.66 18.76 1.17
C GLU A 122 6.63 19.20 0.13
N SER A 123 6.92 19.07 -1.16
CA SER A 123 5.98 19.37 -2.26
C SER A 123 5.21 18.15 -2.75
N ARG A 124 5.67 16.93 -2.46
CA ARG A 124 5.09 15.68 -2.98
C ARG A 124 3.70 15.42 -2.41
N TYR A 125 2.81 14.84 -3.21
CA TYR A 125 1.48 14.46 -2.73
C TYR A 125 1.61 13.40 -1.64
N ARG A 126 0.85 13.55 -0.55
CA ARG A 126 0.70 12.53 0.49
C ARG A 126 -0.76 12.11 0.63
N TYR A 127 -1.07 10.92 0.13
CA TYR A 127 -2.41 10.35 0.14
C TYR A 127 -2.81 9.85 1.54
N SER A 128 -4.01 10.22 1.98
CA SER A 128 -4.58 9.78 3.26
C SER A 128 -6.02 9.33 3.09
N ILE A 129 -6.35 8.17 3.66
CA ILE A 129 -7.72 7.66 3.67
C ILE A 129 -8.63 8.61 4.45
N SER A 130 -8.22 9.02 5.65
CA SER A 130 -9.05 9.83 6.55
C SER A 130 -9.22 11.28 6.09
N VAL A 131 -8.24 11.84 5.38
CA VAL A 131 -8.26 13.25 4.96
C VAL A 131 -8.80 13.41 3.54
N VAL A 132 -8.37 12.54 2.61
CA VAL A 132 -8.68 12.68 1.19
C VAL A 132 -9.88 11.84 0.81
N TYR A 133 -9.78 10.52 0.99
CA TYR A 133 -10.81 9.59 0.49
C TYR A 133 -12.14 9.73 1.23
N ASN A 134 -12.12 9.67 2.55
CA ASN A 134 -13.34 9.68 3.38
C ASN A 134 -14.11 10.99 3.28
N ASN A 135 -13.42 12.10 2.98
CA ASN A 135 -14.03 13.42 2.89
C ASN A 135 -14.22 13.90 1.44
N PHE A 136 -13.95 13.06 0.44
CA PHE A 136 -14.16 13.43 -0.95
C PHE A 136 -15.66 13.65 -1.21
N PRO A 137 -16.09 14.83 -1.69
CA PRO A 137 -17.51 15.11 -1.89
C PRO A 137 -18.03 14.34 -3.11
N LEU A 138 -18.66 13.21 -2.84
CA LEU A 138 -19.33 12.42 -3.87
C LEU A 138 -20.63 13.13 -4.29
N PRO A 139 -20.93 13.15 -5.60
CA PRO A 139 -22.22 13.68 -6.06
C PRO A 139 -23.36 12.80 -5.56
N SER A 140 -24.50 13.41 -5.22
CA SER A 140 -25.71 12.71 -4.77
C SER A 140 -26.34 11.83 -5.85
N ARG A 141 -26.05 12.11 -7.13
CA ARG A 141 -26.50 11.30 -8.27
C ARG A 141 -25.66 10.04 -8.43
N LYS A 142 -26.29 8.98 -8.96
CA LYS A 142 -25.59 7.74 -9.32
C LYS A 142 -24.44 8.02 -10.29
N ILE A 143 -23.31 7.34 -10.06
CA ILE A 143 -22.15 7.37 -10.96
C ILE A 143 -22.58 6.78 -12.32
N PRO A 144 -22.47 7.53 -13.44
CA PRO A 144 -22.86 7.01 -14.74
C PRO A 144 -22.03 5.80 -15.17
N PRO A 145 -22.64 4.77 -15.82
CA PRO A 145 -21.90 3.61 -16.34
C PRO A 145 -20.77 3.97 -17.32
N LEU A 146 -20.86 5.13 -17.97
CA LEU A 146 -19.81 5.67 -18.85
C LEU A 146 -18.44 5.77 -18.14
N ILE A 147 -18.43 6.09 -16.84
CA ILE A 147 -17.20 6.27 -16.08
C ILE A 147 -16.40 4.96 -15.98
N GLY A 148 -17.09 3.82 -15.80
CA GLY A 148 -16.45 2.51 -15.82
C GLY A 148 -15.82 2.18 -17.18
N ARG A 149 -16.49 2.53 -18.28
CA ARG A 149 -15.96 2.34 -19.64
C ARG A 149 -14.69 3.17 -19.91
N LEU A 150 -14.70 4.45 -19.51
CA LEU A 150 -13.52 5.31 -19.63
C LEU A 150 -12.34 4.78 -18.80
N ALA A 151 -12.60 4.26 -17.60
CA ALA A 151 -11.58 3.63 -16.78
C ALA A 151 -10.97 2.39 -17.44
N MET A 152 -11.78 1.55 -18.08
CA MET A 152 -11.27 0.40 -18.86
C MET A 152 -10.35 0.85 -20.00
N GLN A 153 -10.74 1.89 -20.75
CA GLN A 153 -9.89 2.45 -21.82
C GLN A 153 -8.54 2.94 -21.30
N VAL A 154 -8.49 3.53 -20.10
CA VAL A 154 -7.22 3.92 -19.46
C VAL A 154 -6.35 2.69 -19.16
N LEU A 155 -6.94 1.59 -18.68
CA LEU A 155 -6.20 0.36 -18.40
C LEU A 155 -5.71 -0.31 -19.69
N GLU A 156 -6.55 -0.34 -20.73
CA GLU A 156 -6.18 -0.84 -22.05
C GLU A 156 -5.02 -0.03 -22.64
N ALA A 157 -5.10 1.30 -22.59
CA ALA A 157 -4.02 2.17 -23.03
C ALA A 157 -2.72 1.87 -22.27
N ARG A 158 -2.76 1.72 -20.94
CA ARG A 158 -1.57 1.34 -20.16
C ARG A 158 -1.00 -0.03 -20.58
N SER A 159 -1.87 -1.00 -20.87
CA SER A 159 -1.44 -2.33 -21.29
C SER A 159 -0.73 -2.33 -22.65
N ALA A 160 -1.10 -1.42 -23.55
CA ALA A 160 -0.45 -1.25 -24.84
C ALA A 160 0.99 -0.70 -24.75
N TYR A 161 1.38 -0.12 -23.60
CA TYR A 161 2.69 0.48 -23.37
C TYR A 161 3.36 -0.10 -22.12
N SER A 162 3.49 -1.43 -22.03
CA SER A 162 4.02 -2.13 -20.85
C SER A 162 5.45 -1.72 -20.46
N GLU A 163 6.26 -1.30 -21.42
CA GLU A 163 7.66 -0.88 -21.21
C GLU A 163 7.81 0.61 -20.87
N SER A 164 6.71 1.37 -20.85
CA SER A 164 6.71 2.79 -20.53
C SER A 164 6.35 3.04 -19.07
N THR A 165 7.01 4.03 -18.46
CA THR A 165 6.73 4.46 -17.08
C THR A 165 5.88 5.73 -17.04
N LEU A 166 4.92 5.77 -16.11
CA LEU A 166 4.09 6.94 -15.76
C LEU A 166 4.81 7.96 -14.85
#